data_AF-A0A645IJ66-F1
#
_entry.id   AF-A0A645IJ66-F1
#
_cell.length_a   1.000
_cell.length_b   1.000
_cell.length_c   1.000
_cell.angle_alpha   90.00
_cell.angle_beta   90.00
_cell.angle_gamma   90.00
#
_symmetry.space_group_name_H-M   'P 1'
#
loop_
_entity.id
_entity.type
_entity.pdbx_description
1 polymer ?
#
loop_
_entity_poly.entity_id
_entity_poly.type
_entity_poly.pdbx_seq_one_letter_code
_entity_poly.pdbx_strand_id
1 'polypeptide(L)' 'MSKRQQEIWDVLMELNAEDILTLITDHHGLRLLDEEFYEFLQDEGII' A
#
# COMPACT_ATOMS: atom_id res chain seq x y z
N MET A 1 6.98 -1.12 14.01
CA MET A 1 6.81 -0.83 12.56
C MET A 1 7.90 0.13 12.14
N SER A 2 8.44 -0.04 10.93
CA SER A 2 9.33 0.96 10.34
C SER A 2 8.55 2.21 9.93
N LYS A 3 9.24 3.33 9.68
CA LYS A 3 8.61 4.57 9.20
C LYS A 3 7.80 4.34 7.91
N ARG A 4 8.36 3.56 6.96
CA ARG A 4 7.66 3.17 5.72
C ARG A 4 6.39 2.36 6.00
N GLN A 5 6.46 1.39 6.91
CA GLN A 5 5.27 0.59 7.28
C GLN A 5 4.16 1.44 7.88
N GLN A 6 4.50 2.46 8.67
CA GLN A 6 3.53 3.40 9.21
C GLN A 6 2.91 4.26 8.12
N GLU A 7 3.71 4.79 7.20
CA GLU A 7 3.23 5.60 6.07
C GLU A 7 2.25 4.83 5.17
N ILE A 8 2.60 3.58 4.81
CA ILE A 8 1.69 2.69 4.08
C ILE A 8 0.39 2.48 4.87
N TRP A 9 0.50 2.21 6.16
CA TRP A 9 -0.66 1.94 7.01
C TRP A 9 -1.58 3.17 7.13
N ASP A 10 -1.01 4.35 7.32
CA ASP A 10 -1.76 5.60 7.46
C ASP A 10 -2.56 5.89 6.18
N VAL A 11 -1.94 5.69 5.02
CA VAL A 11 -2.58 5.85 3.70
C VAL A 11 -3.71 4.84 3.49
N LEU A 12 -3.48 3.56 3.79
CA LEU A 12 -4.53 2.55 3.70
C LEU A 12 -5.71 2.85 4.63
N MET A 13 -5.47 3.48 5.78
CA MET A 13 -6.53 3.89 6.70
C MET A 13 -7.37 5.08 6.21
N GLU A 14 -6.87 5.86 5.24
CA GLU A 14 -7.60 6.96 4.61
C GLU A 14 -8.45 6.50 3.40
N LEU A 15 -8.13 5.34 2.84
CA LEU A 15 -8.85 4.75 1.72
C LEU A 15 -10.10 3.98 2.16
N ASN A 16 -11.06 3.84 1.23
CA ASN A 16 -12.20 2.98 1.44
C ASN A 16 -11.84 1.50 1.20
N ALA A 17 -12.68 0.57 1.65
CA ALA A 17 -12.42 -0.85 1.54
C ALA A 17 -12.31 -1.36 0.09
N GLU A 18 -13.02 -0.75 -0.86
CA GLU A 18 -12.99 -1.13 -2.28
C GLU A 18 -11.66 -0.71 -2.93
N ASP A 19 -11.19 0.51 -2.63
CA ASP A 19 -9.90 1.01 -3.11
C ASP A 19 -8.75 0.15 -2.57
N ILE A 20 -8.79 -0.19 -1.27
CA ILE A 20 -7.79 -1.07 -0.65
C ILE A 20 -7.78 -2.45 -1.31
N LEU A 21 -8.96 -3.04 -1.55
CA LEU A 21 -9.07 -4.34 -2.21
C LEU A 21 -8.53 -4.30 -3.65
N THR A 22 -8.79 -3.20 -4.36
CA THR A 22 -8.26 -2.99 -5.71
C THR A 22 -6.73 -2.96 -5.68
N LEU A 23 -6.14 -2.16 -4.80
CA LEU A 23 -4.68 -2.07 -4.65
C LEU A 23 -4.03 -3.40 -4.28
N ILE A 24 -4.64 -4.15 -3.36
CA ILE A 24 -4.12 -5.47 -2.97
C ILE A 24 -4.24 -6.48 -4.13
N THR A 25 -5.26 -6.35 -4.98
CA THR A 25 -5.47 -7.26 -6.12
C THR A 25 -4.53 -6.93 -7.28
N ASP A 26 -4.26 -5.65 -7.51
CA ASP A 26 -3.39 -5.16 -8.57
C ASP A 26 -1.90 -5.29 -8.19
N HIS A 27 -1.59 -5.32 -6.90
CA HIS A 27 -0.24 -5.61 -6.43
C HIS A 27 0.15 -7.07 -6.67
N HIS A 28 1.14 -7.29 -7.55
CA HIS A 28 1.65 -8.62 -7.89
C HIS A 28 2.71 -9.19 -6.92
N GLY A 29 3.04 -8.47 -5.84
CA GLY A 29 3.98 -8.94 -4.82
C GLY A 29 3.34 -9.92 -3.82
N LEU A 30 4.19 -10.52 -2.98
CA LEU A 30 3.78 -11.58 -2.05
C LEU A 30 3.46 -11.09 -0.64
N ARG A 31 3.75 -9.82 -0.35
CA ARG A 31 3.71 -9.26 1.00
C ARG A 31 3.21 -7.83 0.95
N LEU A 32 2.38 -7.47 1.92
CA LEU A 32 1.95 -6.09 2.16
C LEU A 32 2.88 -5.45 3.19
N LEU A 33 2.90 -4.11 3.20
CA LEU A 33 3.68 -3.31 4.14
C LEU A 33 5.20 -3.59 4.07
N ASP A 34 5.71 -3.96 2.90
CA ASP A 34 7.13 -4.10 2.65
C ASP A 34 7.60 -3.08 1.60
N GLU A 35 8.86 -3.20 1.18
CA GLU A 35 9.45 -2.25 0.23
C GLU A 35 8.82 -2.35 -1.16
N GLU A 36 8.51 -3.56 -1.62
CA GLU A 36 7.88 -3.79 -2.92
C GLU A 36 6.45 -3.21 -2.95
N PHE A 37 5.69 -3.39 -1.87
CA PHE A 37 4.37 -2.77 -1.75
C PHE A 37 4.44 -1.25 -1.64
N TYR A 38 5.46 -0.70 -0.97
CA TYR A 38 5.68 0.74 -0.91
C TYR A 38 5.94 1.32 -2.30
N GLU A 39 6.86 0.70 -3.05
CA GLU A 39 7.19 1.11 -4.43
C GLU A 39 5.96 1.06 -5.33
N PHE A 40 5.15 0.00 -5.22
CA PHE A 40 3.87 -0.10 -5.93
C PHE A 40 2.94 1.08 -5.61
N LEU A 41 2.77 1.45 -4.35
CA LEU A 41 1.92 2.59 -3.98
C LEU A 41 2.47 3.94 -4.50
N GLN A 42 3.79 4.08 -4.64
CA GLN A 42 4.40 5.26 -5.27
C GLN A 42 4.14 5.30 -6.77
N ASP A 43 4.26 4.15 -7.44
CA ASP A 43 3.99 4.03 -8.88
C ASP A 43 2.52 4.33 -9.21
N GLU A 44 1.59 3.92 -8.33
CA GLU A 44 0.16 4.26 -8.41
C GLU A 44 -0.14 5.73 -7.99
N GLY A 45 0.85 6.49 -7.53
CA GLY A 45 0.71 7.89 -7.15
C GLY A 45 -0.09 8.13 -5.88
N ILE A 46 -0.15 7.13 -5.00
CA ILE A 46 -0.89 7.18 -3.74
C ILE A 46 -0.03 7.77 -2.61
N ILE A 47 1.28 7.48 -2.62
CA ILE A 47 2.28 8.00 -1.67
C ILE A 47 3.32 8.84 -2.39
#